data_AF-A0AAW1IWV3-F1
#
_entry.id   AF-A0AAW1IWV3-F1
#
_cell.length_a   1.000
_cell.length_b   1.000
_cell.length_c   1.000
_cell.angle_alpha   90.00
_cell.angle_beta   90.00
_cell.angle_gamma   90.00
#
_symmetry.space_group_name_H-M   'P 1'
#
loop_
_entity.id
_entity.type
_entity.pdbx_description
1 polymer ?
#
loop_
_entity_poly.entity_id
_entity_poly.type
_entity_poly.pdbx_seq_one_letter_code
_entity_poly.pdbx_strand_id
1 'polypeptide(L)'
;MHYQHEYLRVKQCNNEYNMSSTQAYYKDRLGFDPKEVLHDGPPPEKHRKTTTTKLQGYEENLSKFKDERDAIQKKTFTKWVNKHLKKVRREVHDLFQDLRDGRNLISLLEVLSGEQLVSIYFFK
;
A
#
# COMPACT_ATOMS: atom_id res chain seq x y z
N MET A 1 -21.12 28.82 6.89
CA MET A 1 -21.17 28.78 5.41
C MET A 1 -19.94 28.14 4.77
N HIS A 2 -18.72 28.30 5.31
CA HIS A 2 -17.51 27.68 4.72
C HIS A 2 -17.43 26.15 4.92
N TYR A 3 -17.95 25.63 6.05
CA TYR A 3 -17.93 24.19 6.39
C TYR A 3 -18.83 23.32 5.51
N GLN A 4 -20.00 23.80 5.08
CA GLN A 4 -20.87 23.00 4.21
C GLN A 4 -20.33 22.87 2.78
N HIS A 5 -19.56 23.87 2.33
CA HIS A 5 -18.96 23.85 1.00
C HIS A 5 -17.78 22.87 0.92
N GLU A 6 -17.00 22.72 2.00
CA GLU A 6 -16.02 21.65 2.11
C GLU A 6 -16.67 20.26 2.23
N TYR A 7 -17.77 20.12 2.98
CA TYR A 7 -18.46 18.84 3.09
C TYR A 7 -18.99 18.32 1.74
N LEU A 8 -19.44 19.23 0.86
CA LEU A 8 -19.88 18.89 -0.50
C LEU A 8 -18.70 18.63 -1.45
N ARG A 9 -17.58 19.35 -1.31
CA ARG A 9 -16.34 19.11 -2.08
C ARG A 9 -15.69 17.78 -1.71
N VAL A 10 -15.65 17.45 -0.41
CA VAL A 10 -15.16 16.17 0.11
C VAL A 10 -16.13 15.04 -0.25
N LYS A 11 -17.46 15.27 -0.25
CA LYS A 11 -18.43 14.31 -0.80
C LYS A 11 -18.26 14.09 -2.30
N GLN A 12 -17.90 15.10 -3.08
CA GLN A 12 -17.63 14.94 -4.50
C GLN A 12 -16.34 14.13 -4.77
N CYS A 13 -15.28 14.29 -3.95
CA CYS A 13 -14.10 13.42 -4.02
C CYS A 13 -14.33 12.01 -3.43
N ASN A 14 -15.21 11.85 -2.43
CA ASN A 14 -15.48 10.56 -1.79
C ASN A 14 -16.62 9.75 -2.44
N ASN A 15 -17.35 10.31 -3.41
CA ASN A 15 -18.39 9.57 -4.15
C ASN A 15 -17.85 8.67 -5.26
N GLU A 16 -16.53 8.67 -5.49
CA GLU A 16 -15.84 7.70 -6.34
C GLU A 16 -15.16 6.57 -5.54
N TYR A 17 -15.49 6.39 -4.25
CA TYR A 17 -15.43 5.06 -3.65
C TYR A 17 -16.62 4.22 -4.15
N ASN A 18 -16.67 4.09 -5.47
CA ASN A 18 -17.65 3.30 -6.16
C ASN A 18 -17.23 1.84 -5.94
N MET A 19 -17.76 1.19 -4.90
CA MET A 19 -17.70 -0.27 -4.74
C MET A 19 -18.19 -1.01 -6.00
N SER A 20 -18.91 -0.31 -6.89
CA SER A 20 -19.26 -0.77 -8.23
C SER A 20 -18.04 -0.90 -9.16
N SER A 21 -17.02 -0.03 -9.08
CA SER A 21 -15.87 -0.07 -9.99
C SER A 21 -14.98 -1.29 -9.75
N THR A 22 -14.70 -1.60 -8.47
CA THR A 22 -13.95 -2.82 -8.13
C THR A 22 -14.79 -4.07 -8.40
N GLN A 23 -16.08 -4.06 -8.07
CA GLN A 23 -16.96 -5.20 -8.32
C GLN A 23 -17.19 -5.46 -9.83
N ALA A 24 -17.41 -4.40 -10.61
CA ALA A 24 -17.50 -4.47 -12.07
C ALA A 24 -16.15 -4.85 -12.69
N TYR A 25 -15.02 -4.40 -12.13
CA TYR A 25 -13.70 -4.85 -12.55
C TYR A 25 -13.55 -6.37 -12.43
N TYR A 26 -13.98 -6.97 -11.30
CA TYR A 26 -13.95 -8.42 -11.11
C TYR A 26 -14.92 -9.15 -12.05
N LYS A 27 -16.12 -8.59 -12.26
CA LYS A 27 -17.14 -9.19 -13.11
C LYS A 27 -16.76 -9.15 -14.59
N ASP A 28 -16.33 -7.98 -15.08
CA ASP A 28 -16.14 -7.70 -16.50
C ASP A 28 -14.77 -8.18 -17.01
N ARG A 29 -13.71 -8.09 -16.21
CA ARG A 29 -12.36 -8.53 -16.64
C ARG A 29 -12.02 -9.96 -16.22
N LEU A 30 -12.59 -10.45 -15.12
CA LEU A 30 -12.21 -11.75 -14.54
C LEU A 30 -13.38 -12.76 -14.52
N GLY A 31 -14.59 -12.35 -14.92
CA GLY A 31 -15.75 -13.25 -14.99
C GLY A 31 -16.17 -13.80 -13.61
N PHE A 32 -15.95 -13.00 -12.57
CA PHE A 32 -16.16 -13.38 -11.17
C PHE A 32 -16.91 -12.27 -10.42
N ASP A 33 -18.06 -12.60 -9.80
CA ASP A 33 -18.80 -11.69 -8.94
C ASP A 33 -18.68 -12.13 -7.47
N PRO A 34 -17.96 -11.38 -6.61
CA PRO A 34 -17.77 -11.73 -5.20
C PRO A 34 -19.08 -11.88 -4.40
N LYS A 35 -20.19 -11.29 -4.85
CA LYS A 35 -21.49 -11.40 -4.16
C LYS A 35 -22.19 -12.75 -4.39
N GLU A 36 -21.83 -13.52 -5.41
CA GLU A 36 -22.41 -14.85 -5.64
C GLU A 36 -21.90 -15.91 -4.65
N VAL A 37 -20.76 -15.65 -3.99
CA VAL A 37 -20.13 -16.59 -3.05
C VAL A 37 -20.80 -16.54 -1.65
N LEU A 38 -21.53 -15.46 -1.34
CA LEU A 38 -22.13 -15.24 -0.02
C LEU A 38 -23.53 -15.86 0.15
N HIS A 39 -24.05 -16.59 -0.83
CA HIS A 39 -25.32 -17.30 -0.66
C HIS A 39 -25.05 -18.62 0.08
N ASP A 40 -25.39 -18.67 1.38
CA ASP A 40 -25.12 -19.74 2.37
C ASP A 40 -25.75 -21.13 2.07
N GLY A 41 -25.66 -21.61 0.83
CA GLY A 41 -26.06 -22.96 0.43
C GLY A 41 -24.85 -23.78 -0.01
N PRO A 42 -24.78 -25.09 0.30
CA PRO A 42 -23.76 -25.94 -0.28
C PRO A 42 -23.84 -25.86 -1.82
N PRO A 43 -22.72 -25.63 -2.53
CA PRO A 43 -22.75 -25.49 -3.98
C PRO A 43 -23.37 -26.73 -4.63
N PRO A 44 -24.25 -26.58 -5.64
CA PRO A 44 -24.73 -27.73 -6.39
C PRO A 44 -23.53 -28.49 -6.98
N GLU A 45 -23.50 -29.82 -6.80
CA GLU A 45 -22.34 -30.71 -7.07
C GLU A 45 -21.67 -30.53 -8.44
N LYS A 46 -22.39 -29.98 -9.42
CA LYS A 46 -21.93 -29.74 -10.79
C LYS A 46 -20.95 -28.56 -10.91
N HIS A 47 -20.92 -27.63 -9.96
CA HIS A 47 -20.09 -26.41 -9.99
C HIS A 47 -18.86 -26.45 -9.05
N ARG A 48 -18.67 -27.58 -8.34
CA ARG A 48 -17.60 -27.75 -7.36
C ARG A 48 -16.18 -27.70 -7.96
N LYS A 49 -16.00 -28.07 -9.24
CA LYS A 49 -14.70 -27.99 -9.92
C LYS A 49 -14.38 -26.56 -10.36
N THR A 50 -15.38 -25.83 -10.83
CA THR A 50 -15.24 -24.47 -11.40
C THR A 50 -15.03 -23.40 -10.35
N THR A 51 -15.56 -23.59 -9.13
CA THR A 51 -15.40 -22.66 -8.00
C THR A 51 -14.00 -22.74 -7.38
N THR A 52 -13.44 -23.95 -7.23
CA THR A 52 -12.07 -24.13 -6.72
C THR A 52 -11.01 -23.54 -7.66
N THR A 53 -11.10 -23.77 -8.97
CA THR A 53 -10.14 -23.22 -9.94
C THR A 53 -10.22 -21.69 -10.03
N LYS A 54 -11.41 -21.09 -9.84
CA LYS A 54 -11.59 -19.62 -9.89
C LYS A 54 -11.03 -18.90 -8.66
N LEU A 55 -11.16 -19.48 -7.46
CA LEU A 55 -10.55 -18.92 -6.24
C LEU A 55 -9.02 -18.97 -6.32
N GLN A 56 -8.48 -20.05 -6.87
CA GLN A 56 -7.04 -20.22 -7.09
C GLN A 56 -6.48 -19.13 -8.02
N GLY A 57 -7.18 -18.80 -9.11
CA GLY A 57 -6.80 -17.69 -9.99
C GLY A 57 -6.87 -16.30 -9.35
N TYR A 58 -7.76 -16.08 -8.37
CA TYR A 58 -7.81 -14.82 -7.60
C TYR A 58 -6.59 -14.67 -6.69
N GLU A 59 -6.26 -15.74 -5.93
CA GLU A 59 -5.11 -15.75 -5.03
C GLU A 59 -3.79 -15.58 -5.80
N GLU A 60 -3.65 -16.25 -6.95
CA GLU A 60 -2.48 -16.12 -7.84
C GLU A 60 -2.32 -14.69 -8.36
N ASN A 61 -3.41 -14.06 -8.83
CA ASN A 61 -3.34 -12.68 -9.30
C ASN A 61 -3.04 -11.69 -8.15
N LEU A 62 -3.64 -11.88 -6.98
CA LEU A 62 -3.38 -11.04 -5.80
C LEU A 62 -1.92 -11.14 -5.38
N SER A 63 -1.35 -12.35 -5.35
CA SER A 63 0.07 -12.58 -5.06
C SER A 63 0.98 -11.96 -6.12
N LYS A 64 0.64 -12.12 -7.41
CA LYS A 64 1.46 -11.64 -8.52
C LYS A 64 1.65 -10.12 -8.49
N PHE A 65 0.60 -9.37 -8.17
CA PHE A 65 0.71 -7.91 -8.05
C PHE A 65 1.27 -7.44 -6.72
N LYS A 66 1.27 -8.28 -5.68
CA LYS A 66 1.81 -7.91 -4.37
C LYS A 66 3.33 -7.70 -4.43
N ASP A 67 4.05 -8.66 -5.01
CA ASP A 67 5.52 -8.59 -5.07
C ASP A 67 6.00 -7.39 -5.91
N GLU A 68 5.30 -7.10 -7.01
CA GLU A 68 5.60 -5.94 -7.85
C GLU A 68 5.38 -4.63 -7.09
N ARG A 69 4.26 -4.52 -6.36
CA ARG A 69 3.95 -3.34 -5.54
C ARG A 69 4.96 -3.16 -4.42
N ASP A 70 5.34 -4.23 -3.75
CA ASP A 70 6.32 -4.22 -2.66
C ASP A 70 7.70 -3.79 -3.19
N ALA A 71 8.10 -4.28 -4.37
CA ALA A 71 9.34 -3.86 -5.03
C ALA A 71 9.33 -2.38 -5.42
N ILE A 72 8.22 -1.88 -5.97
CA ILE A 72 8.06 -0.47 -6.32
C ILE A 72 8.11 0.41 -5.07
N GLN A 73 7.42 0.01 -4.00
CA GLN A 73 7.44 0.72 -2.72
C GLN A 73 8.85 0.77 -2.14
N LYS A 74 9.54 -0.37 -2.07
CA LYS A 74 10.93 -0.46 -1.59
C LYS A 74 11.83 0.48 -2.40
N LYS A 75 11.80 0.39 -3.73
CA LYS A 75 12.62 1.23 -4.62
C LYS A 75 12.33 2.72 -4.45
N THR A 76 11.05 3.09 -4.35
CA THR A 76 10.64 4.49 -4.19
C THR A 76 11.12 5.04 -2.86
N PHE A 77 10.93 4.28 -1.78
CA PHE A 77 11.36 4.70 -0.45
C PHE A 77 12.89 4.76 -0.34
N THR A 78 13.63 3.78 -0.85
CA THR A 78 15.10 3.81 -0.89
C THR A 78 15.62 5.04 -1.62
N LYS A 79 15.06 5.37 -2.79
CA LYS A 79 15.44 6.60 -3.52
C LYS A 79 15.16 7.86 -2.72
N TRP A 80 14.02 7.91 -2.05
CA TRP A 80 13.64 9.05 -1.23
C TRP A 80 14.58 9.23 -0.03
N VAL A 81 14.91 8.13 0.66
CA VAL A 81 15.89 8.13 1.76
C VAL A 81 17.25 8.62 1.26
N ASN A 82 17.75 8.06 0.16
CA ASN A 82 19.06 8.46 -0.40
C ASN A 82 19.09 9.92 -0.86
N LYS A 83 17.98 10.46 -1.38
CA LYS A 83 17.87 11.89 -1.72
C LYS A 83 18.16 12.79 -0.52
N HIS A 84 17.72 12.40 0.68
CA HIS A 84 17.94 13.17 1.90
C HIS A 84 19.31 12.88 2.52
N LEU A 85 19.69 11.60 2.65
CA LEU A 85 20.97 11.20 3.25
C LEU A 85 22.19 11.68 2.47
N LYS A 86 22.06 11.90 1.16
CA LYS A 86 23.14 12.48 0.34
C LYS A 86 23.58 13.86 0.83
N LYS A 87 22.69 14.64 1.48
CA LYS A 87 23.02 15.94 2.08
C LYS A 87 24.04 15.84 3.22
N VAL A 88 24.08 14.69 3.90
CA VAL A 88 25.01 14.38 5.00
C VAL A 88 26.02 13.29 4.61
N ARG A 89 26.23 13.08 3.30
CA ARG A 89 27.19 12.12 2.72
C ARG A 89 26.98 10.67 3.19
N ARG A 90 25.72 10.27 3.40
CA ARG A 90 25.30 8.90 3.70
C ARG A 90 24.48 8.32 2.56
N GLU A 91 24.46 7.01 2.45
CA GLU A 91 23.67 6.26 1.47
C GLU A 91 23.20 4.93 2.08
N VAL A 92 22.05 4.45 1.61
CA VAL A 92 21.44 3.15 1.93
C VAL A 92 21.40 2.31 0.66
N HIS A 93 21.94 1.09 0.74
CA HIS A 93 21.94 0.09 -0.33
C HIS A 93 20.90 -1.01 -0.07
N ASP A 94 20.77 -1.47 1.17
CA ASP A 94 19.66 -2.34 1.58
C ASP A 94 18.86 -1.70 2.71
N LEU A 95 17.66 -1.25 2.36
CA LEU A 95 16.75 -0.52 3.25
C LEU A 95 16.54 -1.20 4.61
N PHE A 96 16.36 -2.52 4.63
CA PHE A 96 16.02 -3.24 5.86
C PHE A 96 17.23 -3.46 6.77
N GLN A 97 18.43 -3.53 6.20
CA GLN A 97 19.66 -3.75 6.95
C GLN A 97 20.27 -2.42 7.41
N ASP A 98 20.33 -1.44 6.51
CA ASP A 98 21.04 -0.17 6.74
C ASP A 98 20.27 0.80 7.65
N LEU A 99 18.97 0.57 7.87
CA LEU A 99 18.16 1.31 8.84
C LEU A 99 18.05 0.59 10.20
N ARG A 100 18.51 -0.65 10.30
CA ARG A 100 18.28 -1.51 11.47
C ARG A 100 18.97 -1.02 12.74
N ASP A 101 20.17 -0.48 12.62
CA ASP A 101 20.96 0.03 13.74
C ASP A 101 20.53 1.44 14.20
N GLY A 102 19.58 2.06 13.47
CA GLY A 102 19.02 3.38 13.75
C GLY A 102 19.91 4.56 13.36
N ARG A 103 21.17 4.38 12.97
CA ARG A 103 22.10 5.50 12.71
C ARG A 103 21.67 6.33 11.50
N ASN A 104 21.35 5.65 10.39
CA ASN A 104 20.86 6.31 9.18
C ASN A 104 19.44 6.88 9.38
N LEU A 105 18.63 6.25 10.25
CA LEU A 105 17.32 6.77 10.60
C LEU A 105 17.43 8.09 11.37
N ILE A 106 18.34 8.19 12.35
CA ILE A 106 18.60 9.43 13.07
C ILE A 106 19.04 10.53 12.10
N SER A 107 20.05 10.27 11.25
CA SER A 107 20.51 11.26 10.28
C SER A 107 19.42 11.68 9.28
N LEU A 108 18.54 10.76 8.88
CA LEU A 108 17.39 11.09 8.04
C LEU A 108 16.43 12.04 8.77
N LEU A 109 16.12 11.77 10.04
CA LEU A 109 15.25 12.62 10.85
C LEU A 109 15.85 14.03 11.04
N GLU A 110 17.15 14.13 11.31
CA GLU A 110 17.85 15.43 11.44
C GLU A 110 17.76 16.26 10.15
N VAL A 111 17.96 15.61 9.00
CA VAL A 111 17.84 16.27 7.69
C VAL A 111 16.41 16.72 7.40
N LEU A 112 15.41 15.97 7.85
CA LEU A 112 14.00 16.28 7.62
C LEU A 112 13.49 17.37 8.57
N SER A 113 13.87 17.35 9.85
CA SER A 113 13.48 18.35 10.84
C SER A 113 14.29 19.63 10.71
N GLY A 114 15.52 19.56 10.20
CA GLY A 114 16.48 20.68 10.24
C GLY A 114 17.11 20.88 11.62
N GLU A 115 16.89 19.96 12.56
CA GLU A 115 17.41 20.02 13.92
C GLU A 115 18.46 18.92 14.15
N GLN A 116 19.43 19.19 15.02
CA GLN A 116 20.41 18.19 15.47
C GLN A 116 19.82 17.35 16.61
N LEU A 117 19.58 16.07 16.37
CA LEU A 117 18.98 15.16 17.36
C LEU A 117 20.03 14.61 18.33
N VAL A 118 21.27 14.40 17.87
CA VAL A 118 22.33 13.85 18.75
C VAL A 118 22.67 14.80 19.91
N SER A 119 22.49 16.11 19.73
CA SER A 119 22.76 17.10 20.79
C SER A 119 21.76 17.03 21.95
N ILE A 120 20.51 16.67 21.67
CA ILE A 120 19.40 16.79 22.64
C ILE A 120 19.42 15.67 23.67
N TYR A 121 19.95 14.49 23.31
CA TYR A 121 20.00 13.32 24.21
C TYR A 121 21.32 13.19 24.99
N PHE A 122 22.38 13.92 24.62
CA PHE A 122 23.67 13.89 25.32
C PHE A 122 23.84 14.97 26.41
N PHE A 123 22.95 15.97 26.47
CA PHE A 123 23.02 17.10 27.42
C PHE A 123 21.95 17.11 28.53
N LYS A 124 21.26 15.98 28.77
CA LYS A 124 20.29 15.83 29.87
C LYS A 124 20.73 14.76 30.86
#